data_AF-A0A7W5X1D2-F1
#
_entry.id   AF-A0A7W5X1D2-F1
#
_cell.length_a   1.000
_cell.length_b   1.000
_cell.length_c   1.000
_cell.angle_alpha   90.00
_cell.angle_beta   90.00
_cell.angle_gamma   90.00
#
_symmetry.space_group_name_H-M   'P 1'
#
loop_
_entity.id
_entity.type
_entity.pdbx_description
1 polymer ?
#
loop_
_entity_poly.entity_id
_entity_poly.type
_entity_poly.pdbx_seq_one_letter_code
_entity_poly.pdbx_strand_id
1 'polypeptide(L)'
;MKRWLLFILGVAVSLPAQAQLAAPVKNGDSTIVVTGNRSRESKVEMSEWRMAETPHVVVFSQGNETALRRTAHNLEKLHFLLSVLHGRVDQPDETIKIAVTMIGDVAAFEQLRLTDLRW
;
A
#
# COMPACT_ATOMS: atom_id res chain seq x y z
N MET A 1 31.46 -9.68 54.08
CA MET A 1 32.21 -9.54 52.80
C MET A 1 31.63 -10.50 51.78
N LYS A 2 31.63 -10.11 50.49
CA LYS A 2 31.19 -10.82 49.27
C LYS A 2 29.71 -10.70 48.87
N ARG A 3 29.47 -9.64 48.07
CA ARG A 3 28.49 -9.53 46.98
C ARG A 3 28.71 -10.69 45.99
N TRP A 4 27.65 -11.19 45.35
CA TRP A 4 27.64 -11.81 44.00
C TRP A 4 26.17 -11.94 43.55
N LEU A 5 25.66 -10.97 42.77
CA LEU A 5 25.55 -10.95 41.29
C LEU A 5 24.58 -11.99 40.72
N LEU A 6 23.41 -11.45 40.35
CA LEU A 6 22.31 -12.05 39.61
C LEU A 6 22.75 -12.57 38.23
N PHE A 7 22.17 -13.71 37.83
CA PHE A 7 21.94 -14.03 36.42
C PHE A 7 20.53 -14.65 36.31
N ILE A 8 19.57 -13.83 35.88
CA ILE A 8 18.24 -14.31 35.47
C ILE A 8 18.31 -14.51 33.96
N LEU A 9 18.30 -15.78 33.53
CA LEU A 9 18.27 -16.17 32.13
C LEU A 9 16.83 -16.03 31.62
N GLY A 10 16.52 -14.91 30.97
CA GLY A 10 15.22 -14.68 30.34
C GLY A 10 15.13 -15.37 28.98
N VAL A 11 14.47 -16.52 28.92
CA VAL A 11 14.08 -17.17 27.67
C VAL A 11 12.95 -16.34 27.04
N ALA A 12 13.24 -15.62 25.96
CA ALA A 12 12.23 -14.92 25.18
C ALA A 12 11.50 -15.92 24.26
N VAL A 13 10.32 -16.35 24.69
CA VAL A 13 9.39 -17.11 23.83
C VAL A 13 8.69 -16.09 22.92
N SER A 14 9.05 -16.07 21.64
CA SER A 14 8.35 -15.28 20.63
C SER A 14 7.00 -15.93 20.30
N LEU A 15 5.92 -15.42 20.86
CA LEU A 15 4.56 -15.76 20.43
C LEU A 15 4.30 -15.11 19.06
N PRO A 16 3.61 -15.80 18.12
CA PRO A 16 3.22 -15.18 16.87
C PRO A 16 2.21 -14.08 17.20
N ALA A 17 2.49 -12.86 16.73
CA ALA A 17 1.59 -11.74 16.85
C ALA A 17 0.28 -12.08 16.11
N GLN A 18 -0.70 -12.57 16.87
CA GLN A 18 -2.09 -12.61 16.43
C GLN A 18 -2.48 -11.16 16.17
N ALA A 19 -2.93 -10.87 14.95
CA ALA A 19 -3.46 -9.57 14.58
C ALA A 19 -4.62 -9.24 15.51
N GLN A 20 -4.34 -8.48 16.58
CA GLN A 20 -5.35 -7.94 17.44
C GLN A 20 -6.11 -6.91 16.59
N LEU A 21 -7.35 -7.24 16.26
CA LEU A 21 -8.32 -6.26 15.77
C LEU A 21 -8.23 -5.06 16.72
N ALA A 22 -7.75 -3.94 16.19
CA ALA A 22 -7.39 -2.76 16.96
C ALA A 22 -8.52 -2.41 17.95
N ALA A 23 -8.13 -2.13 19.19
CA ALA A 23 -9.04 -1.63 20.21
C ALA A 23 -9.85 -0.42 19.68
N PRO A 24 -11.08 -0.18 20.17
CA PRO A 24 -11.88 0.95 19.72
C PRO A 24 -11.10 2.25 19.89
N VAL A 25 -10.95 2.96 18.79
CA VAL A 25 -10.20 4.21 18.64
C VAL A 25 -10.64 5.20 19.70
N LYS A 26 -9.68 5.67 20.53
CA LYS A 26 -9.90 6.78 21.45
C LYS A 26 -9.97 8.08 20.65
N ASN A 27 -10.94 8.94 20.99
CA ASN A 27 -11.18 10.25 20.39
C ASN A 27 -9.85 11.01 20.16
N GLY A 28 -9.43 11.11 18.89
CA GLY A 28 -8.19 11.78 18.50
C GLY A 28 -7.50 11.17 17.28
N ASP A 29 -7.63 9.85 17.05
CA ASP A 29 -7.12 9.25 15.82
C ASP A 29 -8.14 9.44 14.69
N SER A 30 -7.75 10.11 13.61
CA SER A 30 -8.56 10.26 12.41
C SER A 30 -8.67 8.93 11.65
N THR A 31 -9.31 7.94 12.27
CA THR A 31 -9.76 6.75 11.55
C THR A 31 -10.91 7.20 10.67
N ILE A 32 -10.66 7.29 9.37
CA ILE A 32 -11.68 7.65 8.38
C ILE A 32 -12.62 6.44 8.25
N VAL A 33 -13.70 6.43 9.02
CA VAL A 33 -14.79 5.47 8.86
C VAL A 33 -15.73 6.01 7.79
N VAL A 34 -15.66 5.44 6.58
CA VAL A 34 -16.56 5.80 5.47
C VAL A 34 -17.87 5.05 5.64
N THR A 35 -18.84 5.65 6.31
CA THR A 35 -20.21 5.12 6.40
C THR A 35 -21.02 5.58 5.19
N GLY A 36 -21.24 4.69 4.22
CA GLY A 36 -22.16 4.94 3.11
C GLY A 36 -23.62 4.80 3.55
N ASN A 37 -24.45 5.81 3.33
CA ASN A 37 -25.89 5.70 3.53
C ASN A 37 -26.51 4.96 2.33
N ARG A 38 -26.91 3.69 2.49
CA ARG A 38 -27.67 2.94 1.47
C ARG A 38 -28.92 2.30 2.05
N SER A 39 -29.99 2.34 1.25
CA SER A 39 -31.25 1.67 1.52
C SER A 39 -31.04 0.15 1.66
N ARG A 40 -31.80 -0.46 2.57
CA ARG A 40 -31.67 -1.85 3.06
C ARG A 40 -31.82 -2.94 1.98
N GLU A 41 -32.10 -2.56 0.74
CA GLU A 41 -32.37 -3.46 -0.41
C GLU A 41 -31.24 -3.52 -1.44
N SER A 42 -30.19 -2.69 -1.31
CA SER A 42 -29.07 -2.71 -2.25
C SER A 42 -28.09 -3.82 -1.88
N LYS A 43 -28.04 -4.88 -2.70
CA LYS A 43 -26.99 -5.92 -2.68
C LYS A 43 -25.62 -5.25 -2.50
N VAL A 44 -24.83 -5.70 -1.52
CA VAL A 44 -23.48 -5.20 -1.29
C VAL A 44 -22.60 -5.60 -2.48
N GLU A 45 -22.46 -4.72 -3.47
CA GLU A 45 -21.41 -4.86 -4.47
C GLU A 45 -20.10 -4.44 -3.84
N MET A 46 -19.21 -5.41 -3.64
CA MET A 46 -17.85 -5.14 -3.18
C MET A 46 -17.11 -4.35 -4.28
N SER A 47 -16.21 -3.47 -3.86
CA SER A 47 -15.36 -2.74 -4.80
C SER A 47 -14.47 -3.71 -5.56
N GLU A 48 -14.55 -3.70 -6.90
CA GLU A 48 -13.68 -4.49 -7.79
C GLU A 48 -12.26 -3.93 -7.90
N TRP A 49 -11.95 -2.84 -7.19
CA TRP A 49 -10.62 -2.24 -7.18
C TRP A 49 -9.61 -3.14 -6.46
N ARG A 50 -8.50 -3.40 -7.14
CA ARG A 50 -7.35 -4.16 -6.65
C ARG A 50 -6.13 -3.27 -6.60
N MET A 51 -5.18 -3.64 -5.72
CA MET A 51 -3.91 -2.96 -5.53
C MET A 51 -2.75 -3.96 -5.67
N ALA A 52 -1.69 -3.57 -6.36
CA ALA A 52 -0.39 -4.25 -6.32
C ALA A 52 0.68 -3.25 -5.93
N GLU A 53 1.51 -3.63 -4.95
CA GLU A 53 2.52 -2.75 -4.36
C GLU A 53 3.92 -3.35 -4.52
N THR A 54 4.87 -2.49 -4.87
CA THR A 54 6.31 -2.73 -4.87
C THR A 54 6.99 -1.69 -3.97
N PRO A 55 8.32 -1.76 -3.75
CA PRO A 55 9.02 -0.74 -2.97
C PRO A 55 8.78 0.70 -3.45
N HIS A 56 8.76 0.94 -4.77
CA HIS A 56 8.70 2.30 -5.32
C HIS A 56 7.36 2.65 -6.00
N VAL A 57 6.48 1.68 -6.23
CA VAL A 57 5.24 1.90 -7.01
C VAL A 57 4.06 1.19 -6.36
N VAL A 58 2.90 1.84 -6.37
CA VAL A 58 1.61 1.21 -6.09
C VAL A 58 0.70 1.38 -7.31
N VAL A 59 0.09 0.28 -7.75
CA VAL A 59 -0.79 0.27 -8.93
C VAL A 59 -2.18 -0.17 -8.53
N PHE A 60 -3.20 0.59 -8.96
CA PHE A 60 -4.62 0.32 -8.76
C PHE A 60 -5.31 -0.03 -10.08
N SER A 61 -6.23 -1.00 -10.07
CA SER A 61 -7.06 -1.31 -11.24
C SER A 61 -8.34 -2.05 -10.86
N GLN A 62 -9.42 -1.87 -11.64
CA GLN A 62 -10.67 -2.65 -11.53
C GLN A 62 -10.65 -3.95 -12.36
N GLY A 63 -9.46 -4.51 -12.62
CA GLY A 63 -9.27 -5.55 -13.64
C GLY A 63 -8.47 -6.77 -13.18
N ASN A 64 -7.85 -7.42 -14.17
CA ASN A 64 -7.11 -8.66 -14.00
C ASN A 64 -5.90 -8.50 -13.06
N GLU A 65 -5.91 -9.25 -11.95
CA GLU A 65 -4.83 -9.26 -10.95
C GLU A 65 -3.45 -9.61 -11.53
N THR A 66 -3.39 -10.52 -12.50
CA THR A 66 -2.14 -10.92 -13.17
C THR A 66 -1.55 -9.75 -13.95
N ALA A 67 -2.40 -9.02 -14.67
CA ALA A 67 -1.98 -7.84 -15.41
C ALA A 67 -1.50 -6.74 -14.44
N LEU A 68 -2.24 -6.52 -13.35
CA LEU A 68 -1.90 -5.54 -12.31
C LEU A 68 -0.51 -5.82 -11.69
N ARG A 69 -0.27 -7.07 -11.27
CA ARG A 69 1.02 -7.48 -10.68
C ARG A 69 2.17 -7.35 -11.68
N ARG A 70 1.94 -7.72 -12.95
CA ARG A 70 2.93 -7.56 -14.03
C ARG A 70 3.27 -6.10 -14.26
N THR A 71 2.28 -5.21 -14.30
CA THR A 71 2.51 -3.77 -14.45
C THR A 71 3.34 -3.22 -13.31
N ALA A 72 2.99 -3.53 -12.06
CA ALA A 72 3.74 -3.08 -10.89
C ALA A 72 5.21 -3.53 -10.94
N HIS A 73 5.46 -4.81 -11.27
CA HIS A 73 6.83 -5.32 -11.44
C HIS A 73 7.61 -4.66 -12.59
N ASN A 74 6.95 -4.34 -13.70
CA ASN A 74 7.61 -3.70 -14.83
C ASN A 74 8.00 -2.25 -14.50
N LEU A 75 7.14 -1.53 -13.77
CA LEU A 75 7.45 -0.17 -13.32
C LEU A 75 8.59 -0.16 -12.29
N GLU A 76 8.63 -1.15 -11.40
CA GLU A 76 9.75 -1.36 -10.47
C GLU A 76 11.08 -1.60 -11.21
N LYS A 77 11.06 -2.47 -12.23
CA LYS A 77 12.26 -2.70 -13.07
C LYS A 77 12.70 -1.44 -13.81
N LEU A 78 11.74 -0.66 -14.30
CA LEU A 78 12.04 0.60 -14.97
C LEU A 78 12.70 1.60 -14.00
N HIS A 79 12.17 1.74 -12.78
CA HIS A 79 12.79 2.54 -11.73
C HIS A 79 14.23 2.09 -11.46
N PHE A 80 14.46 0.78 -11.29
CA PHE A 80 15.81 0.25 -11.10
C PHE A 80 16.75 0.61 -12.26
N LEU A 81 16.31 0.46 -13.51
CA LEU A 81 17.12 0.82 -14.68
C LEU A 81 17.46 2.31 -14.72
N LEU A 82 16.51 3.18 -14.36
CA LEU A 82 16.76 4.63 -14.26
C LEU A 82 17.76 4.93 -13.14
N SER A 83 17.65 4.26 -11.99
CA SER A 83 18.59 4.40 -10.88
C SER A 83 20.01 3.98 -11.28
N VAL A 84 20.16 2.90 -12.04
CA VAL A 84 21.45 2.48 -12.62
C VAL A 84 21.98 3.53 -13.59
N LEU A 85 21.15 3.99 -14.54
CA LEU A 85 21.53 4.98 -15.54
C LEU A 85 22.02 6.29 -14.92
N HIS A 86 21.42 6.69 -13.80
CA HIS A 86 21.77 7.92 -13.08
C HIS A 86 22.84 7.72 -12.00
N GLY A 87 23.43 6.52 -11.86
CA GLY A 87 24.48 6.24 -10.88
C GLY A 87 23.99 6.37 -9.42
N ARG A 88 22.72 6.03 -9.16
CA ARG A 88 22.07 6.18 -7.85
C ARG A 88 21.90 4.88 -7.07
N VAL A 89 22.41 3.75 -7.58
CA VAL A 89 22.21 2.43 -6.95
C VAL A 89 22.74 2.36 -5.52
N ASP A 90 23.85 3.04 -5.23
CA ASP A 90 24.49 3.05 -3.91
C ASP A 90 24.09 4.28 -3.06
N GLN A 91 23.19 5.12 -3.55
CA GLN A 91 22.71 6.28 -2.83
C GLN A 91 21.52 5.88 -1.94
N PRO A 92 21.28 6.61 -0.83
CA PRO A 92 20.05 6.45 -0.07
C PRO A 92 18.85 6.58 -1.00
N ASP A 93 17.94 5.61 -0.93
CA ASP A 93 16.72 5.66 -1.73
C ASP A 93 15.75 6.67 -1.10
N GLU A 94 15.68 7.85 -1.71
CA GLU A 94 14.76 8.93 -1.35
C GLU A 94 13.51 8.94 -2.26
N THR A 95 13.25 7.86 -3.00
CA THR A 95 12.14 7.81 -3.95
C THR A 95 10.79 7.88 -3.23
N ILE A 96 10.01 8.90 -3.57
CA ILE A 96 8.61 8.99 -3.16
C ILE A 96 7.81 7.96 -3.97
N LYS A 97 7.11 7.06 -3.28
CA LYS A 97 6.32 6.00 -3.91
C LYS A 97 5.27 6.57 -4.87
N ILE A 98 5.29 6.10 -6.12
CA ILE A 98 4.41 6.57 -7.19
C ILE A 98 3.10 5.79 -7.15
N ALA A 99 1.97 6.50 -7.12
CA ALA A 99 0.65 5.90 -7.26
C ALA A 99 0.18 5.95 -8.72
N VAL A 100 -0.17 4.80 -9.28
CA VAL A 100 -0.63 4.64 -10.66
C VAL A 100 -2.03 4.03 -10.66
N THR A 101 -2.99 4.70 -11.29
CA THR A 101 -4.35 4.18 -11.45
C THR A 101 -4.57 3.78 -12.90
N MET A 102 -4.73 2.47 -13.15
CA MET A 102 -5.04 1.95 -14.47
C MET A 102 -6.55 1.98 -14.69
N ILE A 103 -6.98 2.79 -15.66
CA ILE A 103 -8.37 2.93 -16.07
C ILE A 103 -8.54 2.13 -17.37
N GLY A 104 -9.48 1.19 -17.38
CA GLY A 104 -9.57 0.18 -18.44
C GLY A 104 -10.03 0.73 -19.79
N ASP A 105 -11.11 1.51 -19.80
CA ASP A 105 -11.71 2.08 -21.00
C ASP A 105 -11.54 3.60 -21.01
N VAL A 106 -11.30 4.16 -22.19
CA VAL A 106 -11.24 5.62 -22.43
C VAL A 106 -12.57 6.27 -22.01
N ALA A 107 -13.71 5.60 -22.21
CA ALA A 107 -14.99 6.11 -21.72
C ALA A 107 -15.04 6.24 -20.19
N ALA A 108 -14.40 5.34 -19.45
CA ALA A 108 -14.28 5.43 -17.99
C ALA A 108 -13.27 6.52 -17.57
N PHE A 109 -12.25 6.80 -18.40
CA PHE A 109 -11.34 7.91 -18.20
C PHE A 109 -12.04 9.27 -18.38
N GLU A 110 -12.84 9.43 -19.44
CA GLU A 110 -13.64 10.64 -19.69
C GLU A 110 -14.62 10.94 -18.55
N GLN A 111 -15.20 9.90 -17.94
CA GLN A 111 -16.08 10.05 -16.76
C GLN A 111 -15.35 10.60 -15.54
N LEU A 112 -14.03 10.39 -15.43
CA LEU A 112 -13.23 10.93 -14.33
C LEU A 112 -12.93 12.42 -14.49
N ARG A 113 -13.30 13.05 -15.61
CA ARG A 113 -13.12 14.49 -15.90
C ARG A 113 -11.71 14.99 -15.58
N LEU A 114 -10.71 14.15 -15.81
CA LEU A 114 -9.32 14.52 -15.65
C LEU A 114 -8.93 15.40 -16.86
N THR A 115 -9.27 16.68 -16.80
CA THR A 115 -8.79 17.66 -17.77
C THR A 115 -7.29 17.85 -17.58
N ASP A 116 -6.57 17.69 -18.69
CA ASP A 116 -5.13 17.87 -18.80
C ASP A 116 -4.70 19.21 -18.16
N LEU A 117 -4.05 19.14 -16.99
CA LEU A 117 -3.37 20.28 -16.38
C LEU A 117 -2.02 20.39 -17.06
N ARG A 118 -2.05 21.08 -18.21
CA ARG A 118 -0.92 21.41 -19.08
C ARG A 118 0.37 21.65 -18.30
N TRP A 119 1.44 20.99 -18.74
CA TRP A 119 2.84 21.36 -18.46
C TRP A 119 3.34 22.37 -19.50
#